data_AF-B3M5T0-F1
#
_entry.id   AF-B3M5T0-F1
#
_cell.length_a   1.000
_cell.length_b   1.000
_cell.length_c   1.000
_cell.angle_alpha   90.00
_cell.angle_beta   90.00
_cell.angle_gamma   90.00
#
_symmetry.space_group_name_H-M   'P 1'
#
loop_
_entity.id
_entity.type
_entity.pdbx_description
1 polymer ?
#
loop_
_entity_poly.entity_id
_entity_poly.type
_entity_poly.pdbx_seq_one_letter_code
_entity_poly.pdbx_strand_id
1 'polypeptide(L)'
;MWTKIIVILVVIHCLAALPAPEQDDAGSWSADEACKGLTTTTHIENQNDSTCKTFILCYVTNSSTQAVTINCKSGMYFDSTLKICSTNKPENCT
;
A
#
# COMPACT_ATOMS: atom_id res chain seq x y z
N MET A 1 51.70 10.27 11.18
CA MET A 1 50.92 9.47 10.21
C MET A 1 49.87 8.60 10.92
N TRP A 2 48.97 9.16 11.74
CA TRP A 2 47.98 8.35 12.47
C TRP A 2 46.57 8.99 12.50
N THR A 3 46.47 10.29 12.21
CA THR A 3 45.19 11.00 12.11
C THR A 3 44.43 10.75 10.80
N LYS A 4 45.11 10.22 9.77
CA LYS A 4 44.48 9.90 8.47
C LYS A 4 43.65 8.62 8.48
N ILE A 5 43.88 7.72 9.44
CA ILE A 5 43.21 6.41 9.49
C ILE A 5 41.79 6.55 10.09
N ILE A 6 41.60 7.46 11.06
CA ILE A 6 40.32 7.65 11.75
C ILE A 6 39.28 8.29 10.83
N VAL A 7 39.69 9.21 9.95
CA VAL A 7 38.77 9.90 9.01
C VAL A 7 38.23 8.95 7.94
N ILE A 8 39.03 7.96 7.51
CA ILE A 8 38.62 6.97 6.49
C ILE A 8 37.57 5.99 7.05
N LEU A 9 37.66 5.64 8.35
CA LEU A 9 36.71 4.72 8.99
C LEU A 9 35.31 5.33 9.24
N VAL A 10 35.19 6.65 9.35
CA VAL A 10 33.89 7.32 9.53
C VAL A 10 33.11 7.40 8.20
N VAL A 11 33.80 7.55 7.06
CA VAL A 11 33.15 7.59 5.73
C VAL A 11 32.54 6.24 5.36
N ILE A 12 33.16 5.12 5.80
CA ILE A 12 32.68 3.76 5.51
C ILE A 12 31.38 3.44 6.26
N HIS A 13 31.15 4.04 7.44
CA HIS A 13 29.94 3.77 8.23
C HIS A 13 28.70 4.57 7.77
N CYS A 14 28.85 5.62 6.97
CA CYS A 14 27.69 6.35 6.43
C CYS A 14 27.15 5.77 5.11
N LEU A 15 27.88 4.90 4.41
CA LEU A 15 27.39 4.25 3.19
C LEU A 15 26.47 3.03 3.43
N ALA A 16 26.27 2.62 4.69
CA ALA A 16 25.41 1.49 5.04
C ALA A 16 23.98 1.90 5.45
N ALA A 17 23.64 3.19 5.41
CA ALA A 17 22.25 3.65 5.47
C ALA A 17 21.69 3.81 4.05
N LEU A 18 21.84 2.76 3.22
CA LEU A 18 20.88 2.57 2.15
C LEU A 18 19.53 2.35 2.83
N PRO A 19 18.44 3.02 2.40
CA PRO A 19 17.12 2.58 2.82
C PRO A 19 17.07 1.08 2.57
N ALA A 20 16.62 0.32 3.57
CA ALA A 20 16.43 -1.12 3.42
C ALA A 20 15.78 -1.35 2.05
N PRO A 21 16.29 -2.27 1.21
CA PRO A 21 15.58 -2.61 -0.01
C PRO A 21 14.16 -2.96 0.45
N GLU A 22 13.22 -2.07 0.14
CA GLU A 22 11.81 -2.35 0.33
C GLU A 22 11.62 -3.67 -0.39
N GLN A 23 11.23 -4.67 0.38
CA GLN A 23 11.21 -6.06 -0.02
C GLN A 23 10.24 -6.14 -1.21
N ASP A 24 10.80 -6.04 -2.42
CA ASP A 24 10.14 -6.36 -3.68
C ASP A 24 9.91 -7.87 -3.66
N ASP A 25 8.90 -8.26 -2.88
CA ASP A 25 8.19 -9.51 -3.01
C ASP A 25 7.52 -9.45 -4.38
N ALA A 26 8.25 -9.88 -5.40
CA ALA A 26 7.80 -9.94 -6.79
C ALA A 26 6.59 -10.88 -6.89
N GLY A 27 5.41 -10.40 -6.48
CA GLY A 27 4.19 -11.17 -6.35
C GLY A 27 3.18 -10.65 -5.32
N SER A 28 3.55 -9.79 -4.37
CA SER A 28 2.58 -9.25 -3.40
C SER A 28 1.82 -8.07 -3.99
N TRP A 29 0.50 -8.11 -3.95
CA TRP A 29 -0.35 -6.99 -4.36
C TRP A 29 -0.14 -5.78 -3.44
N SER A 30 -0.10 -4.58 -4.02
CA SER A 30 -0.05 -3.32 -3.28
C SER A 30 -1.16 -2.37 -3.74
N ALA A 31 -1.72 -1.64 -2.78
CA ALA A 31 -2.79 -0.67 -3.05
C ALA A 31 -2.28 0.50 -3.92
N ASP A 32 -1.03 0.93 -3.72
CA ASP A 32 -0.43 2.04 -4.47
C ASP A 32 -0.24 1.70 -5.96
N GLU A 33 0.28 0.50 -6.28
CA GLU A 33 0.38 0.08 -7.68
C GLU A 33 -1.00 -0.14 -8.30
N ALA A 34 -1.97 -0.68 -7.54
CA ALA A 34 -3.34 -0.86 -8.03
C ALA A 34 -4.06 0.47 -8.32
N CYS A 35 -3.74 1.54 -7.60
CA CYS A 35 -4.29 2.88 -7.84
C CYS A 35 -3.53 3.69 -8.89
N LYS A 36 -2.37 3.21 -9.36
CA LYS A 36 -1.50 3.93 -10.28
C LYS A 36 -2.16 4.16 -11.64
N GLY A 37 -2.03 5.37 -12.17
CA GLY A 37 -2.56 5.73 -13.49
C GLY A 37 -4.09 5.93 -13.54
N LEU A 38 -4.80 5.75 -12.42
CA LEU A 38 -6.22 6.10 -12.34
C LEU A 38 -6.40 7.61 -12.44
N THR A 39 -7.31 8.04 -13.31
CA THR A 39 -7.63 9.45 -13.57
C THR A 39 -8.87 9.93 -12.81
N THR A 40 -9.61 9.01 -12.19
CA THR A 40 -10.83 9.29 -11.45
C THR A 40 -10.78 8.62 -10.08
N THR A 41 -11.20 9.34 -9.04
CA THR A 41 -11.35 8.79 -7.69
C THR A 41 -12.34 7.63 -7.71
N THR A 42 -11.94 6.48 -7.15
CA THR A 42 -12.75 5.26 -7.18
C THR A 42 -12.45 4.36 -5.99
N HIS A 43 -13.31 3.36 -5.77
CA HIS A 43 -13.08 2.30 -4.81
C HIS A 43 -12.66 1.02 -5.53
N ILE A 44 -11.68 0.32 -4.99
CA ILE A 44 -11.25 -0.99 -5.46
C ILE A 44 -11.19 -1.98 -4.30
N GLU A 45 -11.18 -3.26 -4.63
CA GLU A 45 -11.05 -4.34 -3.67
C GLU A 45 -9.68 -4.28 -2.99
N ASN A 46 -9.65 -4.54 -1.68
CA ASN A 46 -8.41 -4.73 -0.96
C ASN A 46 -8.01 -6.21 -1.01
N GLN A 47 -7.08 -6.57 -1.90
CA GLN A 47 -6.66 -7.98 -2.05
C GLN A 47 -5.89 -8.51 -0.83
N ASN A 48 -5.41 -7.62 0.04
CA ASN A 48 -4.75 -7.99 1.29
C ASN A 48 -5.77 -8.24 2.43
N ASP A 49 -7.08 -8.09 2.19
CA ASP A 49 -8.13 -8.33 3.18
C ASP A 49 -9.03 -9.50 2.78
N SER A 50 -8.71 -10.68 3.30
CA SER A 50 -9.51 -11.89 3.10
C SER A 50 -10.88 -11.85 3.80
N THR A 51 -11.16 -10.85 4.64
CA THR A 51 -12.46 -10.69 5.32
C THR A 51 -13.39 -9.76 4.55
N CYS A 52 -12.89 -9.04 3.53
CA CYS A 52 -13.62 -8.05 2.75
C CYS A 52 -14.27 -6.95 3.58
N LYS A 53 -13.75 -6.68 4.78
CA LYS A 53 -14.24 -5.61 5.67
C LYS A 53 -13.54 -4.29 5.41
N THR A 54 -12.61 -4.26 4.46
CA THR A 54 -11.91 -3.08 4.01
C THR A 54 -11.90 -3.01 2.48
N PHE A 55 -11.70 -1.80 1.98
CA PHE A 55 -11.53 -1.51 0.57
C PHE A 55 -10.50 -0.41 0.40
N ILE A 56 -10.01 -0.21 -0.81
CA ILE A 56 -9.10 0.90 -1.11
C ILE A 56 -9.87 2.01 -1.79
N LEU A 57 -9.79 3.22 -1.23
CA LEU A 57 -10.10 4.46 -1.91
C LEU A 57 -8.86 4.91 -2.67
N CYS A 58 -8.91 4.84 -3.99
CA CYS A 58 -7.94 5.49 -4.85
C CYS A 58 -8.37 6.95 -5.01
N TYR A 59 -7.76 7.84 -4.25
CA TYR A 59 -8.06 9.26 -4.26
C TYR A 59 -7.18 9.99 -5.26
N VAL A 60 -7.79 10.49 -6.35
CA VAL A 60 -7.10 11.25 -7.37
C VAL A 60 -7.14 12.73 -7.02
N THR A 61 -5.95 13.33 -6.94
CA THR A 61 -5.73 14.77 -6.85
C THR A 61 -5.04 15.25 -8.12
N ASN A 62 -5.06 16.56 -8.40
CA ASN A 62 -4.63 17.18 -9.67
C ASN A 62 -3.32 16.62 -10.29
N SER A 63 -2.40 16.08 -9.50
CA SER A 63 -1.11 15.57 -9.97
C SER A 63 -0.74 14.17 -9.45
N SER A 64 -1.60 13.50 -8.68
CA SER A 64 -1.24 12.22 -8.06
C SER A 64 -2.46 11.41 -7.63
N THR A 65 -2.27 10.10 -7.54
CA THR A 65 -3.25 9.18 -6.94
C THR A 65 -2.70 8.66 -5.63
N GLN A 66 -3.52 8.68 -4.59
CA GLN A 66 -3.19 8.12 -3.27
C GLN A 66 -4.10 6.92 -3.00
N ALA A 67 -3.53 5.83 -2.50
CA ALA A 67 -4.29 4.69 -2.04
C ALA A 67 -4.57 4.81 -0.53
N VAL A 68 -5.84 4.70 -0.12
CA VAL A 68 -6.23 4.76 1.29
C VAL A 68 -7.06 3.54 1.62
N THR A 69 -6.66 2.76 2.63
CA THR A 69 -7.47 1.65 3.13
C THR A 69 -8.60 2.19 4.02
N ILE A 70 -9.84 1.85 3.68
CA ILE A 70 -11.04 2.28 4.39
C ILE A 70 -11.76 1.05 4.92
N ASN A 71 -12.23 1.13 6.18
CA ASN A 71 -13.02 0.07 6.80
C ASN A 71 -14.50 0.24 6.46
N CYS A 72 -15.17 -0.86 6.12
CA CYS A 72 -16.62 -0.97 6.12
C CYS A 72 -17.16 -0.88 7.56
N LYS A 73 -18.44 -0.50 7.68
CA LYS A 73 -19.13 -0.53 8.97
C LYS A 73 -19.21 -1.97 9.50
N SER A 74 -19.37 -2.12 10.82
CA SER A 74 -19.53 -3.44 11.44
C SER A 74 -20.68 -4.23 10.79
N GLY A 75 -20.43 -5.50 10.49
CA GLY A 75 -21.37 -6.39 9.80
C GLY A 75 -21.55 -6.13 8.30
N MET A 76 -20.74 -5.25 7.70
CA MET A 76 -20.75 -4.99 6.26
C MET A 76 -19.45 -5.46 5.60
N TYR A 77 -19.56 -5.74 4.31
CA TYR A 77 -18.51 -6.26 3.45
C TYR A 77 -18.47 -5.45 2.16
N PHE A 78 -17.29 -5.24 1.61
CA PHE A 78 -17.13 -4.52 0.36
C PHE A 78 -17.63 -5.36 -0.82
N ASP A 79 -18.54 -4.78 -1.60
CA ASP A 79 -18.99 -5.32 -2.87
C ASP A 79 -18.19 -4.66 -3.99
N SER A 80 -17.31 -5.44 -4.63
CA SER A 80 -16.42 -4.94 -5.70
C SER A 80 -17.14 -4.67 -7.02
N THR A 81 -18.39 -5.12 -7.19
CA THR A 81 -19.25 -4.83 -8.35
C THR A 81 -19.97 -3.49 -8.16
N LEU A 82 -20.56 -3.29 -6.98
CA LEU A 82 -21.30 -2.06 -6.66
C LEU A 82 -20.40 -0.94 -6.10
N LYS A 83 -19.14 -1.26 -5.75
CA LYS A 83 -18.14 -0.33 -5.18
C LYS A 83 -18.58 0.31 -3.86
N ILE A 84 -19.34 -0.43 -3.05
CA ILE A 84 -19.90 0.02 -1.77
C ILE A 84 -19.79 -1.08 -0.71
N CYS A 85 -19.83 -0.70 0.57
CA CYS A 85 -20.05 -1.67 1.65
C CYS A 85 -21.52 -2.05 1.73
N SER A 86 -21.81 -3.35 1.78
CA SER A 86 -23.16 -3.90 1.88
C SER A 86 -23.25 -4.95 2.99
N THR A 87 -24.45 -5.36 3.37
CA THR A 87 -24.66 -6.47 4.32
C THR A 87 -24.51 -7.85 3.67
N ASN A 88 -24.37 -7.92 2.34
CA ASN A 88 -24.15 -9.17 1.64
C ASN A 88 -22.67 -9.54 1.75
N LYS A 89 -22.37 -10.71 2.35
CA LYS A 89 -21.00 -11.22 2.46
C LYS A 89 -20.65 -11.98 1.16
N PRO A 90 -19.65 -11.54 0.38
CA PRO A 90 -19.20 -12.31 -0.77
C PRO A 90 -18.67 -13.69 -0.35
N GLU A 91 -18.81 -14.69 -1.23
CA GLU A 91 -18.47 -16.08 -0.92
C GLU A 91 -16.97 -16.29 -0.65
N ASN A 92 -16.11 -15.46 -1.26
CA ASN A 92 -14.65 -15.51 -1.10
C ASN A 92 -14.14 -14.85 0.18
N CYS A 93 -15.03 -14.34 1.05
CA CYS A 93 -14.67 -13.65 2.29
C CYS A 93 -14.78 -14.58 3.50
N THR A 94 -13.75 -14.59 4.35
CA THR A 94 -13.65 -15.45 5.55
C THR A 94 -14.52 -14.90 6.69
#